data_AF-A0A0J7KZN0-F1
#
_entry.id   AF-A0A0J7KZN0-F1
#
_cell.length_a   1.000
_cell.length_b   1.000
_cell.length_c   1.000
_cell.angle_alpha   90.00
_cell.angle_beta   90.00
_cell.angle_gamma   90.00
#
_symmetry.space_group_name_H-M   'P 1'
#
loop_
_entity.id
_entity.type
_entity.pdbx_description
1 polymer ?
#
loop_
_entity_poly.entity_id
_entity_poly.type
_entity_poly.pdbx_seq_one_letter_code
_entity_poly.pdbx_strand_id
1 'polypeptide(L)'
;MTRFSRRSSSLGAAFPRGFQRETRKKSRDRKSRKEIADYFLADYTTLLKLKAPTWTRHDLQEAIEAVVTQKMRFTQASTKYGIPKGTLYDNILGKSKRMMILEEAGLDTGEETAVLEFCCDISVSPYNRRTKKSLNAILNFVEQLRQKRDPGFVFAGLSGFRWWWAFCKKHSIVSLYFNDENENGADSS
;
A
#
# COMPACT_ATOMS: atom_id res chain seq x y z
N MET A 1 -71.91 -39.69 -60.54
CA MET A 1 -72.80 -40.54 -59.70
C MET A 1 -72.29 -40.48 -58.26
N THR A 2 -73.01 -40.36 -57.16
CA THR A 2 -74.37 -39.94 -56.75
C THR A 2 -74.31 -39.87 -55.21
N ARG A 3 -74.71 -38.73 -54.59
CA ARG A 3 -75.35 -38.45 -53.26
C ARG A 3 -74.91 -39.24 -51.98
N PHE A 4 -74.89 -38.71 -50.76
CA PHE A 4 -75.95 -38.12 -49.91
C PHE A 4 -75.27 -37.39 -48.70
N SER A 5 -75.68 -36.19 -48.24
CA SER A 5 -76.61 -35.90 -47.10
C SER A 5 -76.17 -36.49 -45.73
N ARG A 6 -76.29 -35.86 -44.55
CA ARG A 6 -77.24 -34.87 -44.01
C ARG A 6 -76.81 -34.49 -42.57
N ARG A 7 -77.01 -33.21 -42.20
CA ARG A 7 -77.43 -32.58 -40.91
C ARG A 7 -76.98 -33.04 -39.50
N SER A 8 -77.05 -32.02 -38.62
CA SER A 8 -77.44 -31.96 -37.19
C SER A 8 -76.32 -32.04 -36.14
N SER A 9 -76.38 -31.49 -34.93
CA SER A 9 -77.01 -30.33 -34.23
C SER A 9 -76.62 -30.48 -32.74
N SER A 10 -76.66 -29.39 -31.95
CA SER A 10 -76.73 -29.33 -30.46
C SER A 10 -75.39 -29.48 -29.70
N LEU A 11 -75.18 -29.00 -28.46
CA LEU A 11 -75.59 -27.84 -27.63
C LEU A 11 -74.86 -28.04 -26.28
N GLY A 12 -74.52 -26.95 -25.57
CA GLY A 12 -74.11 -26.94 -24.15
C GLY A 12 -72.59 -26.78 -23.93
N ALA A 13 -72.05 -26.04 -22.94
CA ALA A 13 -72.58 -25.32 -21.77
C ALA A 13 -71.47 -24.30 -21.34
N ALA A 14 -71.75 -23.03 -21.05
CA ALA A 14 -72.05 -22.42 -19.73
C ALA A 14 -70.82 -22.03 -18.83
N PHE A 15 -70.62 -20.69 -18.69
CA PHE A 15 -70.10 -19.89 -17.53
C PHE A 15 -68.60 -19.93 -17.12
N PRO A 16 -68.07 -18.95 -16.34
CA PRO A 16 -68.18 -17.48 -16.42
C PRO A 16 -66.83 -16.73 -16.36
N ARG A 17 -66.83 -15.45 -16.76
CA ARG A 17 -65.78 -14.47 -16.44
C ARG A 17 -65.95 -13.98 -15.01
N GLY A 18 -64.91 -14.07 -14.20
CA GLY A 18 -64.90 -13.50 -12.85
C GLY A 18 -63.50 -13.33 -12.29
N PHE A 19 -63.27 -12.13 -11.75
CA PHE A 19 -62.29 -11.78 -10.71
C PHE A 19 -60.81 -11.62 -11.09
N GLN A 20 -60.45 -10.37 -11.38
CA GLN A 20 -59.07 -9.89 -11.43
C GLN A 20 -58.84 -8.99 -10.22
N ARG A 21 -58.19 -9.50 -9.18
CA ARG A 21 -57.55 -8.72 -8.09
C ARG A 21 -56.55 -9.61 -7.33
N GLU A 22 -55.54 -8.97 -6.76
CA GLU A 22 -54.62 -9.49 -5.72
C GLU A 22 -53.23 -10.05 -6.12
N THR A 23 -52.37 -9.33 -6.86
CA THR A 23 -50.92 -9.68 -6.90
C THR A 23 -49.93 -8.50 -6.86
N ARG A 24 -50.32 -7.29 -6.44
CA ARG A 24 -49.43 -6.10 -6.51
C ARG A 24 -48.71 -5.71 -5.20
N LYS A 25 -48.96 -6.37 -4.07
CA LYS A 25 -48.36 -6.02 -2.77
C LYS A 25 -47.03 -6.73 -2.45
N LYS A 26 -46.84 -7.99 -2.87
CA LYS A 26 -45.63 -8.80 -2.51
C LYS A 26 -44.30 -8.31 -3.11
N SER A 27 -44.34 -7.60 -4.24
CA SER A 27 -43.13 -7.15 -4.95
C SER A 27 -42.47 -5.92 -4.30
N ARG A 28 -43.27 -4.99 -3.76
CA ARG A 28 -42.73 -3.80 -3.07
C ARG A 28 -42.07 -4.14 -1.74
N ASP A 29 -42.63 -5.09 -1.00
CA ASP A 29 -42.12 -5.51 0.31
C ASP A 29 -40.72 -6.17 0.20
N ARG A 30 -40.50 -6.99 -0.86
CA ARG A 30 -39.17 -7.55 -1.15
C ARG A 30 -38.16 -6.51 -1.62
N LYS A 31 -38.59 -5.49 -2.38
CA LYS A 31 -37.72 -4.39 -2.81
C LYS A 31 -37.28 -3.54 -1.62
N SER A 32 -38.21 -3.20 -0.73
CA SER A 32 -37.94 -2.42 0.49
C SER A 32 -37.01 -3.16 1.47
N ARG A 33 -37.17 -4.47 1.67
CA ARG A 33 -36.26 -5.26 2.52
C ARG A 33 -34.83 -5.34 1.99
N LYS A 34 -34.66 -5.45 0.66
CA LYS A 34 -33.32 -5.41 0.04
C LYS A 34 -32.67 -4.05 0.20
N GLU A 35 -33.42 -2.99 0.00
CA GLU A 35 -32.94 -1.61 0.13
C GLU A 35 -32.49 -1.29 1.57
N ILE A 36 -33.22 -1.77 2.58
CA ILE A 36 -32.82 -1.65 4.00
C ILE A 36 -31.56 -2.47 4.31
N ALA A 37 -31.43 -3.67 3.75
CA ALA A 37 -30.25 -4.52 3.93
C ALA A 37 -29.00 -3.90 3.26
N ASP A 38 -29.16 -3.34 2.06
CA ASP A 38 -28.08 -2.64 1.35
C ASP A 38 -27.65 -1.37 2.10
N TYR A 39 -28.60 -0.65 2.70
CA TYR A 39 -28.32 0.51 3.56
C TYR A 39 -27.52 0.08 4.81
N PHE A 40 -27.95 -0.99 5.49
CA PHE A 40 -27.23 -1.53 6.65
C PHE A 40 -25.83 -2.04 6.29
N LEU A 41 -25.66 -2.66 5.13
CA LEU A 41 -24.37 -3.16 4.66
C LEU A 41 -23.43 -2.01 4.30
N ALA A 42 -23.94 -0.95 3.67
CA ALA A 42 -23.19 0.26 3.38
C ALA A 42 -22.77 0.98 4.66
N ASP A 43 -23.66 1.08 5.65
CA ASP A 43 -23.37 1.73 6.94
C ASP A 43 -22.37 0.91 7.77
N TYR A 44 -22.51 -0.42 7.81
CA TYR A 44 -21.53 -1.32 8.43
C TYR A 44 -20.15 -1.22 7.78
N THR A 45 -20.10 -1.17 6.44
CA THR A 45 -18.85 -0.96 5.69
C THR A 45 -18.22 0.39 5.99
N THR A 46 -19.04 1.42 6.23
CA THR A 46 -18.58 2.78 6.57
C THR A 46 -18.11 2.86 8.01
N LEU A 47 -18.79 2.20 8.96
CA LEU A 47 -18.37 2.10 10.35
C LEU A 47 -17.07 1.31 10.53
N LEU A 48 -16.83 0.28 9.72
CA LEU A 48 -15.54 -0.42 9.69
C LEU A 48 -14.39 0.48 9.22
N LYS A 49 -14.65 1.47 8.36
CA LYS A 49 -13.66 2.46 7.92
C LYS A 49 -13.38 3.56 8.97
N LEU A 50 -14.22 3.68 10.00
CA LEU A 50 -14.10 4.68 11.07
C LEU A 50 -13.45 4.14 12.35
N LYS A 51 -12.95 2.89 12.35
CA LYS A 51 -12.21 2.37 13.51
C LYS A 51 -11.02 3.28 13.81
N ALA A 52 -10.97 3.76 15.05
CA ALA A 52 -9.85 4.51 15.57
C ALA A 52 -8.54 3.76 15.27
N PRO A 53 -7.43 4.48 15.00
CA PRO A 53 -6.15 3.86 14.78
C PRO A 53 -5.85 2.88 15.92
N THR A 54 -5.58 1.62 15.58
CA THR A 54 -5.19 0.61 16.58
C THR A 54 -3.80 0.88 17.15
N TRP A 55 -3.04 1.77 16.52
CA TRP A 55 -1.68 2.15 16.87
C TRP A 55 -1.65 3.51 17.56
N THR A 56 -0.78 3.64 18.55
CA THR A 56 -0.53 4.88 19.30
C THR A 56 0.52 5.75 18.62
N ARG A 57 0.70 6.98 19.10
CA ARG A 57 1.81 7.85 18.67
C ARG A 57 3.18 7.25 19.02
N HIS A 58 3.26 6.52 20.12
CA HIS A 58 4.50 5.85 20.54
C HIS A 58 4.86 4.73 19.56
N ASP A 59 3.89 3.88 19.19
CA ASP A 59 4.09 2.82 18.19
C ASP A 59 4.57 3.39 16.85
N LEU A 60 4.04 4.54 16.44
CA LEU A 60 4.48 5.23 15.24
C LEU A 60 5.94 5.69 15.34
N GLN A 61 6.35 6.25 16.48
CA GLN A 61 7.72 6.69 16.69
C GLN A 61 8.69 5.51 16.68
N GLU A 62 8.36 4.41 17.35
CA GLU A 62 9.18 3.20 17.35
C GLU A 62 9.28 2.57 15.95
N ALA A 63 8.16 2.53 15.21
CA ALA A 63 8.16 2.04 13.84
C ALA A 63 9.05 2.88 12.92
N ILE A 64 9.03 4.21 13.07
CA ILE A 64 9.90 5.12 12.32
C ILE A 64 11.36 4.85 12.66
N GLU A 65 11.69 4.78 13.95
CA GLU A 65 13.06 4.53 14.41
C GLU A 65 13.58 3.19 13.90
N ALA A 66 12.80 2.12 14.03
CA ALA A 66 13.18 0.79 13.56
C ALA A 66 13.46 0.76 12.05
N VAL A 67 12.71 1.51 11.24
CA VAL A 67 12.94 1.60 9.79
C VAL A 67 14.17 2.44 9.47
N VAL A 68 14.32 3.60 10.10
CA VAL A 68 15.40 4.55 9.81
C VAL A 68 16.76 4.02 10.25
N THR A 69 16.79 3.27 11.36
CA THR A 69 17.98 2.58 11.86
C THR A 69 18.27 1.26 11.14
N GLN A 70 17.50 0.92 10.10
CA GLN A 70 17.63 -0.32 9.32
C GLN A 70 17.50 -1.61 10.16
N LYS A 71 16.79 -1.55 11.29
CA LYS A 71 16.38 -2.72 12.08
C LYS A 71 15.14 -3.41 11.52
N MET A 72 14.31 -2.69 10.73
CA MET A 72 13.09 -3.22 10.10
C MET A 72 12.88 -2.67 8.68
N ARG A 73 12.34 -3.51 7.79
CA ARG A 73 11.78 -3.03 6.52
C ARG A 73 10.42 -2.37 6.78
N PHE A 74 10.00 -1.48 5.89
CA PHE A 74 8.65 -0.86 5.94
C PHE A 74 7.52 -1.88 6.13
N THR A 75 7.58 -3.02 5.45
CA THR A 75 6.56 -4.07 5.55
C THR A 75 6.57 -4.73 6.93
N GLN A 76 7.75 -5.05 7.48
CA GLN A 76 7.89 -5.64 8.81
C GLN A 76 7.39 -4.67 9.90
N ALA A 77 7.80 -3.41 9.85
CA ALA A 77 7.34 -2.39 10.79
C ALA A 77 5.83 -2.14 10.68
N SER A 78 5.29 -2.05 9.46
CA SER A 78 3.85 -1.89 9.22
C SER A 78 3.03 -3.03 9.84
N THR A 79 3.47 -4.27 9.68
CA THR A 79 2.80 -5.44 10.29
C THR A 79 2.97 -5.48 11.80
N LYS A 80 4.20 -5.29 12.32
CA LYS A 80 4.50 -5.38 13.75
C LYS A 80 3.72 -4.38 14.58
N TYR A 81 3.64 -3.13 14.11
CA TYR A 81 3.00 -2.03 14.84
C TYR A 81 1.54 -1.79 14.40
N GLY A 82 1.02 -2.57 13.45
CA GLY A 82 -0.35 -2.41 12.92
C GLY A 82 -0.59 -1.08 12.19
N ILE A 83 0.47 -0.40 11.74
CA ILE A 83 0.40 0.91 11.08
C ILE A 83 0.28 0.71 9.57
N PRO A 84 -0.70 1.33 8.89
CA PRO A 84 -0.79 1.28 7.43
C PRO A 84 0.51 1.74 6.76
N LYS A 85 1.01 0.97 5.79
CA LYS A 85 2.27 1.26 5.09
C LYS A 85 2.31 2.67 4.50
N GLY A 86 1.19 3.15 3.96
CA GLY A 86 1.06 4.52 3.43
C GLY A 86 1.31 5.58 4.50
N THR A 87 0.71 5.42 5.69
CA THR A 87 0.93 6.28 6.85
C THR A 87 2.39 6.28 7.26
N LEU A 88 3.04 5.11 7.34
CA LEU A 88 4.46 5.03 7.70
C LEU A 88 5.36 5.69 6.64
N TYR A 89 5.07 5.50 5.35
CA TYR A 89 5.78 6.19 4.27
C TYR A 89 5.66 7.71 4.37
N ASP A 90 4.47 8.23 4.61
CA ASP A 90 4.24 9.68 4.67
C ASP A 90 4.93 10.32 5.87
N ASN A 91 4.98 9.63 7.01
CA ASN A 91 5.69 10.13 8.19
C ASN A 91 7.22 10.12 7.99
N ILE A 92 7.77 9.10 7.32
CA ILE A 92 9.22 9.01 7.10
C ILE A 92 9.67 9.90 5.93
N LEU A 93 8.99 9.82 4.78
CA LEU A 93 9.43 10.44 3.52
C LEU A 93 8.70 11.74 3.17
N GLY A 94 7.59 12.04 3.84
CA GLY A 94 6.70 13.13 3.46
C GLY A 94 5.64 12.73 2.43
N LYS A 95 4.58 13.54 2.35
CA LYS A 95 3.40 13.28 1.52
C LYS A 95 3.64 13.53 0.02
N SER A 96 4.60 14.37 -0.33
CA SER A 96 4.86 14.79 -1.71
C SER A 96 6.35 15.11 -1.92
N LYS A 97 6.75 15.25 -3.19
CA LYS A 97 8.09 15.70 -3.59
C LYS A 97 9.26 14.90 -2.98
N ARG A 98 9.06 13.60 -2.74
CA ARG A 98 10.04 12.71 -2.06
C ARG A 98 11.41 12.64 -2.75
N MET A 99 11.51 12.98 -4.03
CA MET A 99 12.77 12.97 -4.80
C MET A 99 13.55 14.29 -4.69
N MET A 100 12.94 15.41 -4.27
CA MET A 100 13.59 16.72 -4.19
C MET A 100 14.81 16.73 -3.26
N ILE A 101 14.84 15.83 -2.27
CA ILE A 101 15.96 15.67 -1.35
C ILE A 101 17.30 15.36 -2.06
N LEU A 102 17.25 14.82 -3.28
CA LEU A 102 18.46 14.61 -4.09
C LEU A 102 19.08 15.93 -4.56
N GLU A 103 18.23 16.90 -4.90
CA GLU A 103 18.67 18.24 -5.31
C GLU A 103 19.18 19.04 -4.10
N GLU A 104 18.52 18.90 -2.94
CA GLU A 104 18.95 19.53 -1.69
C GLU A 104 20.33 19.04 -1.23
N ALA A 105 20.65 17.76 -1.46
CA ALA A 105 22.00 17.23 -1.20
C ALA A 105 23.05 17.78 -2.17
N GLY A 106 22.64 18.27 -3.35
CA GLY A 106 23.49 18.99 -4.30
C GLY A 106 24.69 18.19 -4.83
N LEU A 107 24.58 16.87 -4.91
CA LEU A 107 25.65 16.05 -5.50
C LEU A 107 25.73 16.31 -7.01
N ASP A 108 26.94 16.51 -7.50
CA ASP A 108 27.19 16.54 -8.94
C ASP A 108 27.28 15.12 -9.51
N THR A 109 27.32 15.00 -10.84
CA THR A 109 27.37 13.71 -11.53
C THR A 109 28.59 12.87 -11.15
N GLY A 110 29.73 13.51 -10.86
CA GLY A 110 30.96 12.81 -10.49
C GLY A 110 30.86 12.22 -9.08
N GLU A 111 30.39 13.01 -8.12
CA GLU A 111 30.12 12.55 -6.76
C GLU A 111 29.02 11.47 -6.73
N GLU A 112 27.94 11.65 -7.49
CA GLU A 112 26.87 10.67 -7.60
C GLU A 112 27.38 9.33 -8.15
N THR A 113 28.29 9.36 -9.14
CA THR A 113 28.96 8.16 -9.66
C THR A 113 29.87 7.53 -8.60
N ALA A 114 30.63 8.32 -7.86
CA ALA A 114 31.47 7.82 -6.78
C ALA A 114 30.65 7.14 -5.67
N VAL A 115 29.47 7.67 -5.33
CA VAL A 115 28.54 7.03 -4.39
C VAL A 115 28.03 5.70 -4.94
N LEU A 116 27.70 5.63 -6.23
CA LEU A 116 27.29 4.37 -6.85
C LEU A 116 28.38 3.32 -6.78
N GLU A 117 29.61 3.68 -7.12
CA GLU A 117 30.78 2.79 -7.07
C GLU A 117 31.09 2.33 -5.65
N PHE A 118 30.93 3.24 -4.69
CA PHE A 118 31.05 2.88 -3.28
C PHE A 118 29.95 1.89 -2.87
N CYS A 119 28.68 2.14 -3.22
CA CYS A 119 27.56 1.36 -2.70
C CYS A 119 27.38 0.00 -3.37
N CYS A 120 27.56 -0.06 -4.68
CA CYS A 120 27.30 -1.22 -5.53
C CYS A 120 28.62 -1.62 -6.17
N ASP A 121 29.02 -2.89 -6.08
CA ASP A 121 30.18 -3.39 -6.82
C ASP A 121 29.85 -3.47 -8.32
N ILE A 122 29.87 -2.32 -8.99
CA ILE A 122 29.42 -2.15 -10.38
C ILE A 122 30.36 -2.90 -11.35
N SER A 123 31.57 -3.23 -10.89
CA SER A 123 32.59 -3.95 -11.68
C SER A 123 32.17 -5.39 -12.00
N VAL A 124 31.41 -6.03 -11.09
CA VAL A 124 31.03 -7.45 -11.21
C VAL A 124 29.64 -7.62 -11.85
N SER A 125 28.71 -6.68 -11.63
CA SER A 125 27.36 -6.78 -12.19
C SER A 125 26.72 -5.41 -12.44
N PRO A 126 26.89 -4.82 -13.63
CA PRO A 126 26.41 -3.47 -13.94
C PRO A 126 24.88 -3.31 -13.86
N TYR A 127 24.15 -4.42 -13.98
CA TYR A 127 22.68 -4.46 -13.96
C TYR A 127 22.11 -4.92 -12.60
N ASN A 128 22.92 -5.49 -11.70
CA ASN A 128 22.48 -5.99 -10.40
C ASN A 128 23.00 -5.10 -9.26
N ARG A 129 22.41 -3.91 -9.14
CA ARG A 129 22.81 -2.91 -8.15
C ARG A 129 22.26 -3.24 -6.78
N ARG A 130 23.03 -4.02 -6.02
CA ARG A 130 22.75 -4.40 -4.63
C ARG A 130 23.81 -3.80 -3.73
N THR A 131 23.40 -3.34 -2.56
CA THR A 131 24.34 -2.90 -1.53
C THR A 131 24.21 -3.72 -0.26
N LYS A 132 25.37 -4.05 0.31
CA LYS A 132 25.54 -4.62 1.66
C LYS A 132 26.10 -3.60 2.65
N LYS A 133 26.28 -2.34 2.25
CA LYS A 133 26.77 -1.29 3.14
C LYS A 133 25.63 -0.75 4.02
N SER A 134 25.97 -0.39 5.25
CA SER A 134 25.03 0.26 6.16
C SER A 134 24.71 1.69 5.70
N LEU A 135 23.53 2.19 6.06
CA LEU A 135 23.12 3.56 5.80
C LEU A 135 24.15 4.55 6.36
N ASN A 136 24.58 4.35 7.60
CA ASN A 136 25.57 5.23 8.24
C ASN A 136 26.88 5.30 7.44
N ALA A 137 27.39 4.17 6.94
CA ALA A 137 28.60 4.17 6.13
C ALA A 137 28.43 4.96 4.82
N ILE A 138 27.24 4.87 4.22
CA ILE A 138 26.91 5.59 2.98
C ILE A 138 26.74 7.08 3.25
N LEU A 139 26.01 7.46 4.29
CA LEU A 139 25.82 8.87 4.66
C LEU A 139 27.15 9.54 4.99
N ASN A 140 28.02 8.89 5.79
CA ASN A 140 29.35 9.40 6.09
C ASN A 140 30.19 9.62 4.83
N PHE A 141 30.10 8.70 3.85
CA PHE A 141 30.82 8.86 2.59
C PHE A 141 30.32 10.08 1.80
N VAL A 142 29.00 10.28 1.74
CA VAL A 142 28.38 11.41 1.05
C VAL A 142 28.71 12.74 1.74
N GLU A 143 28.69 12.77 3.06
CA GLU A 143 29.09 13.93 3.85
C GLU A 143 30.55 14.30 3.59
N GLN A 144 31.46 13.33 3.54
CA GLN A 144 32.87 13.58 3.21
C GLN A 144 33.06 14.15 1.79
N LEU A 145 32.25 13.73 0.82
CA LEU A 145 32.27 14.32 -0.53
C LEU A 145 31.84 15.79 -0.47
N ARG A 146 30.72 16.07 0.20
CA ARG A 146 30.13 17.41 0.31
C ARG A 146 30.96 18.38 1.14
N GLN A 147 31.62 17.90 2.20
CA GLN A 147 32.47 18.70 3.09
C GLN A 147 33.65 19.37 2.37
N LYS A 148 34.06 18.86 1.20
CA LYS A 148 35.06 19.52 0.35
C LYS A 148 34.60 20.90 -0.16
N ARG A 149 33.28 21.10 -0.30
CA ARG A 149 32.66 22.36 -0.78
C ARG A 149 31.95 23.11 0.33
N ASP A 150 31.32 22.39 1.25
CA ASP A 150 30.58 22.92 2.38
C ASP A 150 30.99 22.17 3.67
N PRO A 151 31.98 22.67 4.42
CA PRO A 151 32.50 22.00 5.61
C PRO A 151 31.47 21.75 6.71
N GLY A 152 30.33 22.45 6.70
CA GLY A 152 29.25 22.28 7.67
C GLY A 152 28.20 21.26 7.27
N PHE A 153 28.32 20.64 6.09
CA PHE A 153 27.32 19.72 5.56
C PHE A 153 27.26 18.43 6.38
N VAL A 154 26.09 18.16 6.96
CA VAL A 154 25.74 16.95 7.71
C VAL A 154 24.27 16.63 7.48
N PHE A 155 23.92 15.35 7.34
CA PHE A 155 22.52 14.93 7.33
C PHE A 155 21.94 14.97 8.75
N ALA A 156 20.92 15.80 8.97
CA ALA A 156 20.20 15.88 10.23
C ALA A 156 18.87 15.12 10.21
N GLY A 157 18.55 14.42 11.30
CA GLY A 157 17.28 13.73 11.49
C GLY A 157 16.96 12.71 10.38
N LEU A 158 15.79 12.86 9.74
CA LEU A 158 15.35 11.95 8.68
C LEU A 158 15.94 12.26 7.29
N SER A 159 16.65 13.37 7.12
CA SER A 159 17.14 13.81 5.80
C SER A 159 18.05 12.77 5.14
N GLY A 160 18.97 12.16 5.90
CA GLY A 160 19.87 11.12 5.39
C GLY A 160 19.11 9.88 4.91
N PHE A 161 18.15 9.39 5.69
CA PHE A 161 17.33 8.26 5.26
C PHE A 161 16.46 8.59 4.04
N ARG A 162 15.86 9.78 4.00
CA ARG A 162 15.07 10.25 2.85
C ARG A 162 15.91 10.32 1.59
N TRP A 163 17.11 10.89 1.70
CA TRP A 163 18.07 10.96 0.61
C TRP A 163 18.44 9.56 0.12
N TRP A 164 18.78 8.65 1.04
CA TRP A 164 19.12 7.27 0.68
C TRP A 164 17.98 6.52 -0.01
N TRP A 165 16.75 6.69 0.48
CA TRP A 165 15.56 6.13 -0.17
C TRP A 165 15.40 6.65 -1.60
N ALA A 166 15.53 7.96 -1.80
CA ALA A 166 15.43 8.59 -3.11
C ALA A 166 16.57 8.14 -4.03
N PHE A 167 17.78 8.02 -3.51
CA PHE A 167 18.97 7.58 -4.23
C PHE A 167 18.81 6.14 -4.73
N CYS A 168 18.37 5.24 -3.85
CA CYS A 168 18.03 3.87 -4.22
C CYS A 168 16.97 3.82 -5.31
N LYS A 169 15.95 4.68 -5.22
CA LYS A 169 14.87 4.73 -6.20
C LYS A 169 15.35 5.23 -7.57
N LYS A 170 16.18 6.28 -7.61
CA LYS A 170 16.76 6.85 -8.83
C LYS A 170 17.62 5.82 -9.56
N HIS A 171 18.42 5.06 -8.81
CA HIS A 171 19.43 4.15 -9.37
C HIS A 171 19.04 2.68 -9.38
N SER A 172 17.79 2.36 -9.02
CA SER A 172 17.28 1.00 -8.90
C SER A 172 18.14 0.09 -7.99
N ILE A 173 18.61 0.65 -6.86
CA ILE A 173 19.44 -0.07 -5.89
C ILE A 173 18.54 -0.88 -4.96
N VAL A 174 18.90 -2.15 -4.78
CA VAL A 174 18.28 -3.01 -3.76
C VAL A 174 19.18 -3.02 -2.52
N SER A 175 18.71 -2.36 -1.45
CA SER A 175 19.37 -2.39 -0.14
C SER A 175 19.12 -3.73 0.55
N LEU A 176 20.20 -4.51 0.72
CA LEU A 176 20.18 -5.79 1.42
C LEU A 176 20.62 -5.67 2.87
N TYR A 177 21.33 -4.59 3.22
CA TYR A 177 21.81 -4.39 4.58
C TYR A 177 20.65 -4.32 5.58
N PHE A 178 20.88 -4.97 6.71
CA PHE A 178 20.01 -5.04 7.85
C PHE A 178 20.88 -5.16 9.10
N ASN A 179 20.50 -4.48 10.18
CA ASN A 179 21.23 -4.61 11.43
C ASN A 179 20.68 -5.80 12.22
N ASP A 180 21.31 -6.98 12.07
CA ASP A 180 20.88 -8.26 12.68
C ASP A 180 21.36 -8.44 14.14
N GLU A 181 21.72 -7.37 14.86
CA GLU A 181 22.27 -7.44 16.23
C GLU A 181 21.30 -7.99 17.29
N ASN A 182 20.12 -8.49 16.90
CA ASN A 182 19.10 -9.01 17.81
C ASN A 182 18.95 -10.55 17.82
N GLU A 183 19.74 -11.31 17.06
CA GLU A 183 19.64 -12.79 17.05
C GLU A 183 20.66 -13.53 17.95
N ASN A 184 21.66 -12.86 18.53
CA ASN A 184 22.70 -13.53 19.34
C ASN A 184 22.35 -13.73 20.83
N GLY A 185 21.07 -13.69 21.21
CA GLY A 185 20.63 -13.73 22.62
C GLY A 185 19.86 -14.99 23.06
N ALA A 186 19.64 -15.98 22.20
CA ALA A 186 18.67 -17.05 22.44
C ALA A 186 19.23 -18.48 22.44
N ASP A 187 20.55 -18.67 22.64
CA ASP A 187 21.10 -20.02 22.79
C ASP A 187 22.27 -20.04 23.79
N SER A 188 21.94 -19.84 25.06
CA SER A 188 22.80 -20.13 26.23
C SER A 188 21.95 -20.13 27.49
N SER A 189 21.22 -21.22 27.73
CA SER A 189 20.69 -21.59 29.05
C SER A 189 20.62 -23.11 29.15
#